data_AF-X0I017-F1
#
_entry.id   AF-X0I017-F1
#
_cell.length_a   1.000
_cell.length_b   1.000
_cell.length_c   1.000
_cell.angle_alpha   90.00
_cell.angle_beta   90.00
_cell.angle_gamma   90.00
#
_symmetry.space_group_name_H-M   'P 1'
#
loop_
_entity.id
_entity.type
_entity.pdbx_description
1 polymer ?
#
loop_
_entity_poly.entity_id
_entity_poly.type
_entity_poly.pdbx_seq_one_letter_code
_entity_poly.pdbx_strand_id
1 'polypeptide(L)'
;MISGMLYSCAVPELAAARNRARRLAQKFNTWVPPNGFSAEQVTETKVGMINELFGKVGSDIYVEPSLQVDCGCNITIGNTFYANFNTVILD
;
A
#
# COMPACT_ATOMS: atom_id res chain seq x y z
N MET A 1 -9.36 13.61 -12.09
CA MET A 1 -8.20 12.78 -11.72
C MET A 1 -7.44 12.34 -12.95
N ILE A 2 -7.97 11.45 -13.80
CA ILE A 2 -7.22 10.84 -14.92
C ILE A 2 -6.85 11.82 -16.04
N SER A 3 -7.74 12.74 -16.41
CA SER A 3 -7.52 13.69 -17.51
C SER A 3 -6.61 14.88 -17.16
N GLY A 4 -6.11 14.98 -15.93
CA GLY A 4 -5.35 16.14 -15.44
C GLY A 4 -6.18 17.39 -15.16
N MET A 5 -7.49 17.39 -15.49
CA MET A 5 -8.39 18.50 -15.20
C MET A 5 -8.79 18.52 -13.72
N LEU A 6 -9.19 19.71 -13.25
CA LEU A 6 -9.82 19.88 -11.93
C LEU A 6 -10.99 18.92 -11.77
N TYR A 7 -11.10 18.34 -10.59
CA TYR A 7 -12.15 17.39 -10.25
C TYR A 7 -12.50 17.49 -8.76
N SER A 8 -13.67 17.00 -8.39
CA SER A 8 -14.03 16.85 -6.98
C SER A 8 -13.48 15.55 -6.41
N CYS A 9 -12.67 15.63 -5.36
CA CYS A 9 -12.18 14.45 -4.65
C CYS A 9 -13.26 13.79 -3.77
N ALA A 10 -14.40 14.46 -3.54
CA ALA A 10 -15.46 14.02 -2.66
C ALA A 10 -16.52 13.12 -3.33
N VAL A 11 -16.31 12.74 -4.60
CA VAL A 11 -17.25 11.85 -5.30
C VAL A 11 -17.29 10.45 -4.65
N PRO A 12 -18.44 9.76 -4.65
CA PRO A 12 -18.64 8.49 -3.94
C PRO A 12 -17.62 7.40 -4.32
N GLU A 13 -17.24 7.33 -5.60
CA GLU A 13 -16.31 6.34 -6.13
C GLU A 13 -14.91 6.51 -5.51
N LEU A 14 -14.44 7.75 -5.41
CA LEU A 14 -13.14 8.07 -4.80
C LEU A 14 -13.19 7.92 -3.28
N ALA A 15 -14.31 8.23 -2.64
CA ALA A 15 -14.49 7.98 -1.22
C ALA A 15 -14.43 6.47 -0.89
N ALA A 16 -15.06 5.63 -1.72
CA ALA A 16 -15.00 4.18 -1.58
C ALA A 16 -13.57 3.64 -1.79
N ALA A 17 -12.87 4.16 -2.79
CA ALA A 17 -11.46 3.81 -3.05
C ALA A 17 -10.56 4.13 -1.86
N ARG A 18 -10.63 5.36 -1.31
CA ARG A 18 -9.87 5.75 -0.12
C ARG A 18 -10.21 4.90 1.11
N ASN A 19 -11.49 4.57 1.31
CA ASN A 19 -11.90 3.71 2.42
C ASN A 19 -11.38 2.27 2.29
N ARG A 20 -11.25 1.75 1.07
CA ARG A 20 -10.57 0.47 0.81
C ARG A 20 -9.08 0.60 1.15
N ALA A 21 -8.40 1.60 0.60
CA ALA A 21 -6.97 1.82 0.77
C ALA A 21 -6.58 1.95 2.25
N ARG A 22 -7.32 2.78 3.01
CA ARG A 22 -7.09 2.97 4.45
C ARG A 22 -7.25 1.69 5.26
N ARG A 23 -8.23 0.85 4.94
CA ARG A 23 -8.42 -0.45 5.63
C ARG A 23 -7.26 -1.39 5.38
N LEU A 24 -6.78 -1.47 4.14
CA LEU A 24 -5.65 -2.32 3.76
C LEU A 24 -4.31 -1.79 4.33
N ALA A 25 -4.08 -0.48 4.26
CA ALA A 25 -2.92 0.16 4.87
C ALA A 25 -2.93 -0.04 6.40
N GLN A 26 -4.09 0.09 7.05
CA GLN A 26 -4.22 -0.19 8.48
C GLN A 26 -3.90 -1.65 8.81
N LYS A 27 -4.46 -2.59 8.04
CA LYS A 27 -4.16 -4.04 8.18
C LYS A 27 -2.65 -4.28 8.10
N PHE A 28 -1.97 -3.69 7.12
CA PHE A 28 -0.51 -3.77 6.98
C PHE A 28 0.23 -3.14 8.18
N ASN A 29 -0.15 -1.93 8.58
CA ASN A 29 0.53 -1.18 9.64
C ASN A 29 0.41 -1.82 11.02
N THR A 30 -0.70 -2.50 11.31
CA THR A 30 -0.94 -3.14 12.61
C THR A 30 -0.67 -4.63 12.62
N TRP A 31 -0.27 -5.21 11.49
CA TRP A 31 0.00 -6.65 11.45
C TRP A 31 1.26 -6.97 12.24
N VAL A 32 1.14 -7.97 13.12
CA VAL A 32 2.25 -8.45 13.95
C VAL A 32 2.59 -9.87 13.48
N PRO A 33 3.87 -10.16 13.20
CA PRO A 33 4.28 -11.50 12.78
C PRO A 33 4.01 -12.53 13.88
N PRO A 34 3.41 -13.69 13.55
CA PRO A 34 3.23 -14.78 14.51
C PRO A 34 4.57 -15.31 15.05
N ASN A 35 4.54 -15.87 16.26
CA ASN A 35 5.69 -16.56 16.82
C ASN A 35 6.11 -17.73 15.92
N GLY A 36 7.41 -17.83 15.63
CA GLY A 36 7.98 -18.92 14.82
C GLY A 36 8.03 -18.65 13.31
N PHE A 37 7.55 -17.49 12.83
CA PHE A 37 7.78 -17.09 11.43
C PHE A 37 9.26 -16.76 11.19
N SER A 38 9.81 -17.23 10.07
CA SER A 38 11.11 -16.79 9.57
C SER A 38 11.04 -15.37 9.01
N ALA A 39 12.18 -14.69 8.89
CA ALA A 39 12.24 -13.35 8.28
C ALA A 39 11.71 -13.32 6.82
N GLU A 40 11.88 -14.41 6.09
CA GLU A 40 11.36 -14.60 4.73
C GLU A 40 9.83 -14.67 4.73
N GLN A 41 9.23 -15.49 5.61
CA GLN A 41 7.77 -15.60 5.73
C GLN A 41 7.11 -14.28 6.16
N VAL A 42 7.77 -13.53 7.04
CA VAL A 42 7.35 -12.17 7.42
C VAL A 42 7.35 -11.25 6.20
N THR A 43 8.43 -11.28 5.42
CA THR A 43 8.56 -10.47 4.20
C THR A 43 7.51 -10.86 3.17
N GLU A 44 7.34 -12.14 2.86
CA GLU A 44 6.33 -12.63 1.92
C GLU A 44 4.91 -12.21 2.31
N THR A 45 4.57 -12.30 3.60
CA THR A 45 3.25 -11.88 4.11
C THR A 45 3.04 -10.38 3.92
N LYS A 46 4.03 -9.56 4.30
CA LYS A 46 4.01 -8.10 4.10
C LYS A 46 3.86 -7.75 2.61
N VAL A 47 4.63 -8.41 1.74
CA VAL A 47 4.56 -8.22 0.28
C VAL A 47 3.19 -8.59 -0.26
N GLY A 48 2.57 -9.66 0.24
CA GLY A 48 1.19 -10.02 -0.10
C GLY A 48 0.18 -8.91 0.23
N MET A 49 0.32 -8.27 1.40
CA MET A 49 -0.52 -7.12 1.78
C MET A 49 -0.29 -5.89 0.89
N ILE A 50 0.97 -5.62 0.52
CA ILE A 50 1.30 -4.52 -0.39
C ILE A 50 0.76 -4.78 -1.81
N ASN A 51 0.79 -6.03 -2.29
CA ASN A 51 0.15 -6.42 -3.55
C ASN A 51 -1.36 -6.21 -3.54
N GLU A 52 -2.03 -6.41 -2.40
CA GLU A 52 -3.46 -6.14 -2.25
C GLU A 52 -3.75 -4.62 -2.27
N LEU A 53 -2.82 -3.81 -1.74
CA LEU A 53 -2.96 -2.36 -1.60
C LEU A 53 -2.62 -1.58 -2.88
N PHE A 54 -1.50 -1.91 -3.54
CA PHE A 54 -0.97 -1.18 -4.69
C PHE A 54 -1.54 -1.67 -6.02
N GLY A 55 -1.49 -0.82 -7.04
CA GLY A 55 -1.95 -1.17 -8.38
C GLY A 55 -1.04 -2.20 -9.08
N LYS A 56 0.28 -2.02 -8.96
CA LYS A 56 1.27 -2.96 -9.49
C LYS A 56 2.53 -2.97 -8.63
N VAL A 57 3.04 -4.17 -8.37
CA VAL A 57 4.22 -4.41 -7.54
C VAL A 57 5.20 -5.29 -8.30
N GLY A 58 6.47 -4.87 -8.35
CA GLY A 58 7.57 -5.66 -8.91
C GLY A 58 8.08 -6.74 -7.95
N SER A 59 9.18 -7.38 -8.31
CA SER A 59 9.86 -8.38 -7.47
C SER A 59 10.84 -7.72 -6.50
N ASP A 60 11.19 -8.42 -5.42
CA ASP A 60 12.23 -7.98 -4.47
C ASP A 60 11.90 -6.59 -3.88
N ILE A 61 10.78 -6.51 -3.16
CA ILE A 61 10.31 -5.27 -2.56
C ILE A 61 10.26 -5.37 -1.05
N TYR A 62 10.58 -4.27 -0.38
CA TYR A 62 10.59 -4.16 1.07
C TYR A 62 9.97 -2.84 1.51
N VAL A 63 8.95 -2.92 2.35
CA VAL A 63 8.23 -1.75 2.87
C VAL A 63 8.12 -1.90 4.38
N GLU A 64 8.56 -0.88 5.11
CA GLU A 64 8.31 -0.81 6.55
C GLU A 64 7.00 -0.08 6.88
N PRO A 65 6.21 -0.60 7.83
CA PRO A 65 5.12 0.15 8.41
C PRO A 65 5.66 1.30 9.28
N SER A 66 5.03 2.47 9.38
CA SER A 66 3.70 2.78 8.88
C SER A 66 3.71 3.34 7.46
N LEU A 67 2.80 2.86 6.62
CA LEU A 67 2.56 3.34 5.25
C LEU A 67 1.22 4.08 5.19
N GLN A 68 1.19 5.23 4.52
CA GLN A 68 -0.01 6.03 4.30
C GLN A 68 -0.18 6.30 2.80
N VAL A 69 -1.35 5.97 2.26
CA VAL A 69 -1.71 6.17 0.85
C VAL A 69 -3.12 6.72 0.69
N ASP A 70 -3.42 7.40 -0.42
CA ASP A 70 -4.77 7.92 -0.66
C ASP A 70 -5.68 6.83 -1.22
N CYS A 71 -5.39 6.35 -2.44
CA CYS A 71 -6.16 5.32 -3.12
C CYS A 71 -5.42 3.98 -3.17
N GLY A 72 -4.09 3.98 -3.11
CA GLY A 72 -3.20 2.83 -3.25
C GLY A 72 -3.14 2.26 -4.67
N CYS A 73 -4.28 2.14 -5.35
CA CYS A 73 -4.38 1.51 -6.67
C CYS A 73 -3.68 2.28 -7.80
N ASN A 74 -3.33 3.55 -7.60
CA ASN A 74 -2.59 4.32 -8.61
C ASN A 74 -1.07 4.17 -8.44
N ILE A 75 -0.61 3.50 -7.38
CA ILE A 75 0.80 3.25 -7.12
C ILE A 75 1.28 2.05 -7.93
N THR A 76 2.33 2.28 -8.71
CA THR A 76 3.09 1.24 -9.40
C THR A 76 4.54 1.30 -8.94
N ILE A 77 5.04 0.22 -8.36
CA ILE A 77 6.45 0.09 -7.98
C ILE A 77 7.15 -0.96 -8.86
N GLY A 78 8.42 -0.69 -9.17
CA GLY A 78 9.28 -1.59 -9.93
C GLY A 78 9.91 -2.68 -9.09
N ASN A 79 10.96 -3.30 -9.62
CA ASN A 79 11.75 -4.29 -8.90
C ASN A 79 12.75 -3.61 -7.95
N THR A 80 13.18 -4.32 -6.89
CA THR A 80 14.23 -3.84 -5.97
C THR A 80 13.85 -2.52 -5.32
N PHE A 81 12.58 -2.44 -4.87
CA PHE A 81 12.02 -1.24 -4.24
C PHE A 81 12.14 -1.32 -2.72
N TYR A 82 12.63 -0.26 -2.10
CA TYR A 82 12.72 -0.12 -0.66
C TYR A 82 12.02 1.16 -0.19
N ALA A 83 11.10 1.03 0.76
CA ALA A 83 10.49 2.14 1.48
C ALA A 83 10.64 1.93 2.99
N ASN A 84 11.21 2.91 3.66
CA ASN A 84 11.42 2.87 5.11
C ASN A 84 10.17 3.37 5.86
N PHE A 85 10.29 3.45 7.19
CA PHE A 85 9.24 3.88 8.12
C PHE A 85 8.56 5.19 7.70
N ASN A 86 7.25 5.27 7.93
CA ASN A 86 6.45 6.49 7.80
C ASN A 86 6.39 7.06 6.37
N THR A 87 6.44 6.17 5.37
CA THR A 87 6.26 6.55 3.97
C THR A 87 4.82 7.05 3.73
N VAL A 88 4.70 8.21 3.06
CA VAL A 88 3.42 8.81 2.68
C VAL A 88 3.40 9.04 1.17
N ILE A 89 2.38 8.52 0.49
CA ILE A 89 2.21 8.66 -0.96
C ILE A 89 0.79 9.16 -1.21
N LEU A 90 0.66 10.38 -1.74
CA LEU A 90 -0.60 10.89 -2.25
C LEU A 90 -0.70 10.52 -3.73
N ASP A 91 -1.35 9.39 -4.00
CA ASP A 91 -1.58 8.83 -5.34
C ASP A 91 -2.97 9.20 -5.91
#